data_AF-A0A528B2D9-F1
#
_entry.id   AF-A0A528B2D9-F1
#
_cell.length_a   1.000
_cell.length_b   1.000
_cell.length_c   1.000
_cell.angle_alpha   90.00
_cell.angle_beta   90.00
_cell.angle_gamma   90.00
#
_symmetry.space_group_name_H-M   'P 1'
#
loop_
_entity.id
_entity.type
_entity.pdbx_description
1 polymer ?
#
loop_
_entity_poly.entity_id
_entity_poly.type
_entity_poly.pdbx_seq_one_letter_code
_entity_poly.pdbx_strand_id
1 'polypeptide(L)' 'MTEKVKVLVIGLGNMGASHASAYHRLDGFEIVGIMSRTIKS' A
#
# COMPACT_ATOMS: atom_id res chain seq x y z
N MET A 1 1.49 16.13 -15.91
CA MET A 1 0.91 15.17 -14.95
C MET A 1 1.77 15.24 -13.70
N THR A 2 1.19 15.26 -12.51
CA THR A 2 1.96 15.24 -11.26
C THR A 2 2.50 13.82 -11.07
N GLU A 3 3.79 13.69 -10.74
CA GLU A 3 4.42 12.41 -10.42
C GLU A 3 3.69 11.74 -9.24
N LYS A 4 3.46 10.42 -9.35
CA LYS A 4 2.79 9.66 -8.29
C LYS A 4 3.69 9.52 -7.07
N VAL A 5 3.09 9.56 -5.88
CA VAL A 5 3.79 9.27 -4.63
C VAL A 5 3.98 7.75 -4.51
N LYS A 6 5.23 7.32 -4.45
CA LYS A 6 5.61 5.91 -4.28
C LYS A 6 5.51 5.50 -2.82
N VAL A 7 4.76 4.43 -2.54
CA VAL A 7 4.46 3.98 -1.19
C VAL A 7 4.86 2.52 -0.99
N LEU A 8 5.58 2.25 0.10
CA LEU A 8 5.80 0.92 0.65
C LEU A 8 4.88 0.73 1.86
N VAL A 9 3.98 -0.26 1.79
CA VAL A 9 3.05 -0.55 2.90
C VAL A 9 3.69 -1.58 3.83
N ILE A 10 3.97 -1.19 5.08
CA ILE A 10 4.58 -2.06 6.10
C ILE A 10 3.53 -2.47 7.13
N GLY A 11 3.33 -3.78 7.27
CA GLY A 11 2.31 -4.36 8.14
C GLY A 11 0.97 -4.48 7.42
N LEU A 12 0.45 -5.70 7.31
CA LEU A 12 -0.82 -6.01 6.63
C LEU A 12 -1.92 -6.48 7.59
N GLY A 13 -2.07 -5.78 8.72
CA GLY A 13 -3.29 -5.89 9.52
C GLY A 13 -4.47 -5.14 8.87
N ASN A 14 -5.59 -5.00 9.58
CA ASN A 14 -6.79 -4.30 9.10
C ASN A 14 -6.48 -2.89 8.54
N MET A 15 -5.65 -2.13 9.24
CA MET A 15 -5.26 -0.77 8.81
C MET A 15 -4.33 -0.80 7.60
N GLY A 16 -3.31 -1.65 7.59
CA GLY A 16 -2.38 -1.73 6.47
C GLY A 16 -3.07 -2.14 5.18
N ALA A 17 -3.97 -3.13 5.25
CA ALA A 17 -4.76 -3.58 4.11
C ALA A 17 -5.74 -2.49 3.63
N SER A 18 -6.41 -1.77 4.53
CA SER A 18 -7.33 -0.68 4.14
C SER A 18 -6.59 0.48 3.46
N HIS A 19 -5.39 0.82 3.94
CA HIS A 19 -4.55 1.87 3.35
C HIS A 19 -3.99 1.44 2.00
N ALA A 20 -3.48 0.21 1.86
CA ALA A 20 -3.07 -0.34 0.57
C ALA A 20 -4.22 -0.31 -0.44
N SER A 21 -5.43 -0.69 -0.01
CA SER A 21 -6.63 -0.63 -0.85
C SER A 21 -6.97 0.80 -1.29
N ALA A 22 -6.83 1.79 -0.39
CA ALA A 22 -7.04 3.20 -0.72
C ALA A 22 -5.97 3.73 -1.69
N TYR A 23 -4.68 3.50 -1.43
CA TYR A 23 -3.60 3.92 -2.30
C TYR A 23 -3.67 3.29 -3.69
N HIS A 24 -4.18 2.07 -3.81
CA HIS A 24 -4.39 1.44 -5.11
C HIS A 24 -5.48 2.12 -5.95
N ARG A 25 -6.49 2.73 -5.31
CA ARG A 25 -7.62 3.40 -5.98
C ARG A 25 -7.41 4.89 -6.24
N LEU A 26 -6.44 5.51 -5.58
CA LEU A 26 -6.17 6.94 -5.68
C LEU A 26 -5.07 7.18 -6.71
N ASP A 27 -5.37 7.96 -7.75
CA ASP A 27 -4.45 8.20 -8.88
C ASP A 27 -3.13 8.86 -8.50
N GLY A 28 -3.07 9.51 -7.33
CA GLY A 28 -1.87 10.17 -6.81
C GLY A 28 -0.82 9.21 -6.23
N PHE A 29 -1.10 7.91 -6.15
CA PHE A 29 -0.24 6.96 -5.46
C PHE A 29 0.13 5.75 -6.33
N GLU A 30 1.32 5.21 -6.04
CA GLU A 30 1.83 3.98 -6.61
C GLU A 30 2.36 3.09 -5.48
N ILE A 31 1.80 1.90 -5.31
CA ILE A 31 2.32 0.92 -4.35
C ILE A 31 3.49 0.20 -4.99
N VAL A 32 4.69 0.41 -4.45
CA VAL A 32 5.92 -0.19 -4.96
C VAL A 32 6.31 -1.47 -4.22
N GLY A 33 5.62 -1.77 -3.12
CA GLY A 33 5.84 -2.97 -2.36
C GLY A 33 4.92 -3.05 -1.14
N ILE A 34 4.82 -4.26 -0.61
CA ILE A 34 4.06 -4.56 0.60
C ILE A 34 4.89 -5.52 1.45
N MET A 35 4.92 -5.27 2.76
CA MET A 35 5.65 -6.09 3.71
C MET A 35 4.72 -6.58 4.83
N SER A 36 4.78 -7.87 5.13
CA SER A 36 4.24 -8.45 6.36
C SER A 36 5.30 -9.27 7.08
N ARG A 37 5.31 -9.21 8.42
CA ARG A 37 6.19 -10.04 9.27
C ARG A 37 5.92 -11.54 9.11
N THR A 38 4.73 -11.89 8.65
CA THR A 38 4.26 -13.27 8.54
C THR A 38 3.69 -13.53 7.15
N ILE A 39 4.07 -14.65 6.55
CA ILE A 39 3.48 -15.18 5.33
C ILE A 39 2.27 -16.05 5.72
N LYS A 40 1.23 -15.42 6.25
CA LYS A 40 -0.06 -16.08 6.51
C LYS A 40 -1.12 -15.39 5.66
N SER A 41 -1.94 -16.22 4.99
CA SER A 41 -3.16 -15.79 4.32
C SER A 41 -4.24 -15.45 5.32
#